data_AF-A0A962SM28-F1
#
_entry.id   AF-A0A962SM28-F1
#
_cell.length_a   1.000
_cell.length_b   1.000
_cell.length_c   1.000
_cell.angle_alpha   90.00
_cell.angle_beta   90.00
_cell.angle_gamma   90.00
#
_symmetry.space_group_name_H-M   'P 1'
#
loop_
_entity.id
_entity.type
_entity.pdbx_description
1 polymer ?
#
loop_
_entity_poly.entity_id
_entity_poly.type
_entity_poly.pdbx_seq_one_letter_code
_entity_poly.pdbx_strand_id
1 'polypeptide(L)' 'MEKLKKQGPQDPGEPVAVTKSEVEPDEFTVDIEAERVFLPEKGWINAVDFWDIYYNRPQELPGNIDHEALQRLHRKRAGQ' A
#
# COMPACT_ATOMS: atom_id res chain seq x y z
N MET A 1 -2.23 -3.48 53.90
CA MET A 1 -2.69 -2.09 54.04
C MET A 1 -1.66 -1.22 53.33
N GLU A 2 -1.93 -0.84 52.08
CA GLU A 2 -2.54 0.45 51.68
C GLU A 2 -1.48 1.57 51.60
N LYS A 3 -1.16 2.04 50.38
CA LYS A 3 -1.59 3.33 49.77
C LYS A 3 -0.52 4.44 49.97
N LEU A 4 -0.24 5.42 49.12
CA LEU A 4 -0.68 5.84 47.77
C LEU A 4 0.02 7.19 47.42
N LYS A 5 0.48 7.36 46.15
CA LYS A 5 0.60 8.60 45.29
C LYS A 5 1.32 9.88 45.77
N LYS A 6 2.20 10.45 44.90
CA LYS A 6 2.13 11.79 44.20
C LYS A 6 3.14 11.80 43.01
N GLN A 7 2.74 11.62 41.75
CA GLN A 7 2.30 12.60 40.70
C GLN A 7 3.39 13.48 40.04
N GLY A 8 3.66 13.22 38.74
CA GLY A 8 3.84 14.16 37.60
C GLY A 8 5.13 15.02 37.50
N PRO A 9 5.57 15.42 36.28
CA PRO A 9 4.74 15.72 35.10
C PRO A 9 4.94 14.80 33.90
N GLN A 10 3.88 14.74 33.08
CA GLN A 10 3.85 14.24 31.71
C GLN A 10 4.46 15.32 30.80
N ASP A 11 5.31 14.94 29.84
CA ASP A 11 5.06 15.33 28.45
C ASP A 11 5.66 14.28 27.48
N PRO A 12 4.88 13.84 26.48
CA PRO A 12 5.20 12.73 25.59
C PRO A 12 6.11 13.21 24.45
N GLY A 13 7.37 12.78 24.49
CA GLY A 13 8.32 13.02 23.41
C GLY A 13 7.88 12.31 22.14
N GLU A 14 7.28 13.11 21.26
CA GLU A 14 6.97 12.87 19.85
C GLU A 14 5.95 11.75 19.56
N PRO A 15 4.82 12.04 18.88
CA PRO A 15 4.40 11.08 17.89
C PRO A 15 5.61 10.98 16.96
N VAL A 16 6.28 9.83 16.95
CA VAL A 16 7.07 9.47 15.77
C VAL A 16 6.07 9.64 14.64
N ALA A 17 6.16 10.77 13.95
CA ALA A 17 5.58 10.92 12.66
C ALA A 17 6.34 9.86 11.91
N VAL A 18 5.78 8.65 11.90
CA VAL A 18 6.11 7.63 10.94
C VAL A 18 5.66 8.32 9.67
N THR A 19 6.50 9.20 9.14
CA THR A 19 6.65 9.39 7.72
C THR A 19 6.92 7.97 7.29
N LYS A 20 5.82 7.27 7.00
CA LYS A 20 5.78 5.94 6.43
C LYS A 20 6.53 6.19 5.13
N SER A 21 7.85 6.08 5.23
CA SER A 21 8.75 6.01 4.10
C SER A 21 8.30 4.68 3.56
N GLU A 22 7.29 4.77 2.71
CA GLU A 22 6.66 3.63 2.10
C GLU A 22 7.79 2.99 1.35
N VAL A 23 8.33 1.93 1.95
CA VAL A 23 9.45 1.21 1.37
C VAL A 23 8.92 0.77 0.02
N GLU A 24 9.49 1.36 -1.04
CA GLU A 24 9.10 0.99 -2.38
C GLU A 24 9.38 -0.50 -2.51
N PRO A 25 8.37 -1.32 -2.84
CA PRO A 25 8.58 -2.75 -2.94
C PRO A 25 9.57 -3.03 -4.07
N ASP A 26 10.32 -4.12 -3.99
CA ASP A 26 11.23 -4.52 -5.08
C ASP A 26 10.49 -5.38 -6.12
N GLU A 27 9.33 -5.91 -5.74
CA GLU A 27 8.54 -6.86 -6.51
C GLU A 27 7.12 -6.33 -6.80
N PHE A 28 6.45 -6.96 -7.75
CA PHE A 28 5.05 -6.66 -8.08
C PHE A 28 4.18 -6.64 -6.82
N THR A 29 3.57 -5.48 -6.55
CA THR A 29 2.76 -5.29 -5.35
C THR A 29 1.45 -4.59 -5.71
N VAL A 30 0.35 -5.02 -5.10
CA VAL A 30 -0.96 -4.40 -5.32
C VAL A 30 -1.41 -3.74 -4.03
N ASP A 31 -1.64 -2.43 -4.09
CA ASP A 31 -2.24 -1.65 -3.00
C ASP A 31 -3.72 -1.46 -3.29
N ILE A 32 -4.55 -2.29 -2.66
CA ILE A 32 -6.00 -2.26 -2.82
C ILE A 32 -6.58 -0.99 -2.21
N GLU A 33 -6.00 -0.48 -1.12
CA GLU A 33 -6.53 0.68 -0.39
C GLU A 33 -6.37 1.95 -1.21
N ALA A 34 -5.16 2.19 -1.71
CA ALA A 34 -4.81 3.32 -2.56
C ALA A 34 -5.07 3.10 -4.06
N GLU A 35 -5.61 1.93 -4.43
CA GLU A 35 -5.99 1.58 -5.81
C GLU A 35 -4.85 1.75 -6.82
N ARG A 36 -3.67 1.25 -6.46
CA ARG A 36 -2.44 1.36 -7.27
C ARG A 36 -1.68 0.03 -7.28
N VAL A 37 -0.82 -0.12 -8.27
CA VAL A 37 -0.01 -1.30 -8.49
C VAL A 37 1.44 -0.84 -8.64
N PHE A 38 2.34 -1.51 -7.96
CA PHE A 38 3.76 -1.32 -8.12
C PHE A 38 4.29 -2.28 -9.19
N LEU A 39 5.01 -1.71 -10.16
CA LEU A 39 5.78 -2.44 -11.15
C LEU A 39 7.27 -2.13 -10.92
N PRO A 40 8.16 -3.11 -10.80
CA PRO A 40 9.59 -2.85 -10.54
C PRO A 40 10.25 -1.91 -11.56
N GLU A 41 9.81 -1.97 -12.83
CA GLU A 41 10.35 -1.10 -13.89
C GLU A 41 9.68 0.28 -13.99
N LYS A 42 8.51 0.48 -13.37
CA LYS A 42 7.73 1.73 -13.50
C LYS A 42 7.40 2.43 -12.18
N GLY A 43 7.63 1.78 -11.03
CA GLY A 43 7.18 2.23 -9.72
C GLY A 43 5.68 2.05 -9.51
N TRP A 44 5.12 2.83 -8.58
CA TRP A 44 3.69 2.87 -8.32
C TRP A 44 2.92 3.55 -9.45
N ILE A 45 1.97 2.85 -10.04
CA ILE A 45 1.02 3.36 -11.03
C ILE A 45 -0.41 3.14 -10.56
N ASN A 46 -1.34 4.01 -10.94
CA ASN A 46 -2.74 3.82 -10.58
C ASN A 46 -3.31 2.56 -11.23
N ALA A 47 -4.33 1.97 -10.61
CA ALA A 47 -5.03 0.82 -11.15
C ALA A 47 -5.56 1.07 -12.57
N VAL A 48 -5.98 2.30 -12.90
CA VAL A 48 -6.44 2.66 -14.25
C VAL A 48 -5.35 2.43 -15.28
N ASP A 49 -4.19 3.06 -15.09
CA ASP A 49 -3.05 2.95 -15.98
C ASP A 49 -2.53 1.51 -16.03
N PHE A 50 -2.56 0.80 -14.89
CA PHE A 50 -2.23 -0.61 -14.84
C PHE A 50 -3.14 -1.45 -15.74
N TRP A 51 -4.47 -1.26 -15.67
CA TRP A 51 -5.39 -2.02 -16.52
C TRP A 51 -5.19 -1.71 -18.01
N ASP A 52 -4.92 -0.46 -18.37
CA ASP A 52 -4.57 -0.11 -19.75
C ASP A 52 -3.35 -0.89 -20.25
N ILE A 53 -2.28 -0.94 -19.44
CA ILE A 53 -1.08 -1.74 -19.76
C ILE A 53 -1.44 -3.23 -19.81
N TYR A 54 -2.21 -3.73 -18.85
CA TYR A 54 -2.59 -5.14 -18.76
C TYR A 54 -3.40 -5.62 -19.96
N TYR A 55 -4.32 -4.80 -20.46
CA TYR A 55 -5.13 -5.16 -21.63
C TYR A 55 -4.40 -4.95 -22.97
N ASN A 56 -3.62 -3.87 -23.11
CA ASN A 56 -3.00 -3.53 -24.39
C ASN A 56 -1.59 -4.11 -24.57
N ARG A 57 -0.84 -4.26 -23.48
CA ARG A 57 0.60 -4.57 -23.47
C ARG A 57 0.94 -5.57 -22.35
N PRO A 58 0.32 -6.77 -22.32
CA PRO A 58 0.56 -7.75 -21.26
C PRO A 58 2.01 -8.23 -21.18
N GLN A 59 2.79 -8.10 -22.27
CA GLN A 59 4.22 -8.41 -22.31
C GLN A 59 5.09 -7.44 -21.49
N GLU A 60 4.60 -6.25 -21.15
CA GLU A 60 5.30 -5.30 -20.25
C GLU A 60 5.08 -5.64 -18.76
N LEU A 61 4.26 -6.65 -18.47
CA LEU A 61 3.97 -7.03 -17.10
C LEU A 61 4.93 -8.13 -16.63
N PRO A 62 5.30 -8.11 -15.34
CA PRO A 62 6.20 -9.12 -14.80
C PRO A 62 5.53 -10.51 -14.75
N GLY A 63 6.32 -11.59 -14.78
CA GLY A 63 5.75 -12.95 -14.77
C GLY A 63 5.14 -13.38 -13.43
N ASN A 64 5.48 -12.69 -12.33
CA ASN A 64 5.09 -13.01 -10.95
C ASN A 64 3.89 -12.17 -10.46
N ILE A 65 2.98 -11.80 -11.35
CA ILE A 65 1.79 -11.01 -11.00
C ILE A 65 0.87 -11.77 -10.06
N ASP A 66 0.40 -11.07 -9.02
CA ASP A 66 -0.60 -11.57 -8.10
C ASP A 66 -2.03 -11.36 -8.67
N HIS A 67 -2.50 -12.36 -9.42
CA HIS A 67 -3.78 -12.31 -10.11
C HIS A 67 -4.96 -12.25 -9.12
N GLU A 68 -4.83 -12.83 -7.92
CA GLU A 68 -5.87 -12.76 -6.90
C GLU A 68 -6.04 -11.32 -6.39
N ALA A 69 -4.92 -10.65 -6.07
CA ALA A 69 -4.93 -9.26 -5.65
C ALA A 69 -5.50 -8.34 -6.73
N LEU A 70 -5.13 -8.55 -8.00
CA LEU A 70 -5.68 -7.80 -9.13
C LEU A 70 -7.20 -7.97 -9.29
N GLN A 71 -7.71 -9.20 -9.13
CA GLN A 71 -9.15 -9.42 -9.19
C GLN A 71 -9.90 -8.73 -8.04
N ARG A 72 -9.30 -8.67 -6.84
CA ARG A 72 -9.84 -7.88 -5.72
C ARG A 72 -9.85 -6.39 -6.04
N LEU A 73 -8.77 -5.88 -6.63
CA LEU A 73 -8.67 -4.48 -7.07
C LEU A 73 -9.74 -4.15 -8.11
N HIS A 74 -9.90 -5.00 -9.13
CA HIS A 74 -10.91 -4.83 -10.17
C HIS A 74 -12.33 -4.80 -9.61
N ARG A 75 -12.67 -5.74 -8.70
CA ARG A 75 -13.98 -5.77 -8.05
C ARG A 75 -14.24 -4.55 -7.17
N LYS A 76 -13.24 -4.08 -6.42
CA LYS A 76 -13.36 -2.84 -5.62
C LYS A 76 -13.73 -1.65 -6.51
N ARG A 77 -13.10 -1.54 -7.68
CA ARG A 77 -13.36 -0.47 -8.65
C ARG A 77 -14.70 -0.59 -9.37
N ALA A 78 -15.16 -1.81 -9.65
CA ALA A 78 -16.43 -2.06 -10.32
C ALA A 78 -17.66 -1.96 -9.40
N GLY A 79 -17.46 -1.97 -8.08
CA GLY A 79 -18.52 -1.90 -7.07
C GLY A 79 -18.79 -0.51 -6.49
N GLN A 80 -18.21 0.55 -7.04
CA GLN A 80 -18.48 1.95 -6.66
C GLN A 80 -19.44 2.64 -7.63
#